data_AF-E4XS10-F1
#
_entry.id   AF-E4XS10-F1
#
_cell.length_a   1.000
_cell.length_b   1.000
_cell.length_c   1.000
_cell.angle_alpha   90.00
_cell.angle_beta   90.00
_cell.angle_gamma   90.00
#
_symmetry.space_group_name_H-M   'P 1'
#
loop_
_entity.id
_entity.type
_entity.pdbx_description
1 polymer ?
#
loop_
_entity_poly.entity_id
_entity_poly.type
_entity_poly.pdbx_seq_one_letter_code
_entity_poly.pdbx_strand_id
1 'polypeptide(L)'
;MKAYHEHLRAQDFDCLFFNAWRDDASDKVFFDTILTDALDEKPAGSLENAVERLVAHYSSDDAFHLVIFLNNIESNCIARSLDLLVELVTCKKISLVATIDKIYGAFAFDQCQRSQLNFISIETATFMPYVHETKSGHSIWAKSAGKIGNFTKFPVTNKE
;
A
#
# COMPACT_ATOMS: atom_id res chain seq x y z
N MET A 1 8.54 -8.55 6.73
CA MET A 1 8.37 -7.09 6.51
C MET A 1 8.67 -6.25 7.74
N LYS A 2 7.82 -6.22 8.78
CA LYS A 2 8.03 -5.32 9.94
C LYS A 2 9.40 -5.44 10.62
N ALA A 3 9.85 -6.65 10.94
CA ALA A 3 11.17 -6.88 11.53
C ALA A 3 12.33 -6.41 10.63
N TYR A 4 12.17 -6.53 9.31
CA TYR A 4 13.18 -6.06 8.36
C TYR A 4 13.20 -4.53 8.28
N HIS A 5 12.03 -3.89 8.29
CA HIS A 5 11.92 -2.44 8.41
C HIS A 5 12.55 -1.91 9.70
N GLU A 6 12.30 -2.55 10.86
CA GLU A 6 12.93 -2.17 12.13
C GLU A 6 14.46 -2.34 12.09
N HIS A 7 14.95 -3.40 11.43
CA HIS A 7 16.36 -3.63 11.23
C HIS A 7 17.03 -2.55 10.37
N LEU A 8 16.41 -2.14 9.26
CA LEU A 8 16.95 -1.05 8.41
C LEU A 8 16.87 0.31 9.11
N ARG A 9 15.79 0.59 9.85
CA ARG A 9 15.72 1.81 10.67
C ARG A 9 16.80 1.86 11.74
N ALA A 10 17.15 0.74 12.35
CA ALA A 10 18.25 0.68 13.32
C ALA A 10 19.62 0.94 12.68
N GLN A 11 19.73 0.84 11.35
CA GLN A 11 20.92 1.17 10.57
C GLN A 11 20.86 2.58 9.97
N ASP A 12 19.91 3.41 10.39
CA ASP A 12 19.76 4.81 9.96
C ASP A 12 19.39 4.99 8.48
N PHE A 13 18.71 3.99 7.88
CA PHE A 13 18.08 4.14 6.57
C PHE A 13 16.75 4.88 6.67
N ASP A 14 16.50 5.78 5.72
CA ASP A 14 15.18 6.37 5.58
C ASP A 14 14.20 5.34 5.01
N CYS A 15 13.10 5.14 5.73
CA CYS A 15 12.19 4.04 5.50
C CYS A 15 10.74 4.51 5.60
N LEU A 16 9.97 4.25 4.54
CA LEU A 16 8.52 4.40 4.56
C LEU A 16 7.84 3.03 4.68
N PHE A 17 6.86 2.90 5.57
CA PHE A 17 6.10 1.66 5.74
C PHE A 17 4.61 1.89 5.45
N PHE A 18 4.11 1.28 4.38
CA PHE A 18 2.74 1.44 3.92
C PHE A 18 1.97 0.12 3.87
N ASN A 19 0.73 0.15 4.37
CA ASN A 19 -0.17 -0.99 4.43
C ASN A 19 -1.32 -0.78 3.45
N ALA A 20 -1.26 -1.39 2.27
CA ALA A 20 -2.27 -1.16 1.24
C ALA A 20 -3.55 -2.01 1.40
N TRP A 21 -3.61 -2.86 2.41
CA TRP A 21 -4.83 -3.57 2.84
C TRP A 21 -5.77 -2.72 3.69
N ARG A 22 -5.36 -1.51 4.13
CA ARG A 22 -6.21 -0.62 4.93
C ARG A 22 -7.38 -0.08 4.11
N ASP A 23 -8.52 0.11 4.76
CA ASP A 23 -9.73 0.64 4.10
C ASP A 23 -9.59 2.09 3.63
N ASP A 24 -8.71 2.87 4.27
CA ASP A 24 -8.41 4.27 3.94
C ASP A 24 -7.19 4.42 3.02
N ALA A 25 -6.57 3.31 2.59
CA ALA A 25 -5.47 3.35 1.65
C ALA A 25 -5.98 3.71 0.24
N SER A 26 -5.37 4.74 -0.35
CA SER A 26 -5.47 5.06 -1.77
C SER A 26 -4.08 5.36 -2.34
N ASP A 27 -3.96 5.28 -3.66
CA ASP A 27 -2.79 5.74 -4.39
C ASP A 27 -2.43 7.18 -4.01
N LYS A 28 -3.40 8.08 -3.99
CA LYS A 28 -3.17 9.46 -3.56
C LYS A 28 -2.57 9.54 -2.15
N VAL A 29 -3.17 8.84 -1.18
CA VAL A 29 -2.66 8.81 0.20
C VAL A 29 -1.23 8.28 0.23
N PHE A 30 -0.92 7.25 -0.55
CA PHE A 30 0.43 6.68 -0.63
C PHE A 30 1.46 7.72 -1.11
N PHE A 31 1.26 8.35 -2.27
CA PHE A 31 2.23 9.32 -2.81
C PHE A 31 2.29 10.62 -1.98
N ASP A 32 1.16 11.09 -1.45
CA ASP A 32 1.13 12.25 -0.55
C ASP A 32 1.87 11.94 0.77
N THR A 33 1.80 10.70 1.26
CA THR A 33 2.58 10.28 2.45
C THR A 33 4.08 10.32 2.15
N ILE A 34 4.53 9.89 0.96
CA ILE A 34 5.96 9.99 0.60
C ILE A 34 6.40 11.46 0.56
N LEU A 35 5.61 12.35 -0.05
CA LEU A 35 5.92 13.77 -0.11
C LEU A 35 6.02 14.42 1.27
N THR A 36 5.05 14.12 2.13
CA THR A 36 4.98 14.72 3.47
C THR A 36 6.02 14.14 4.42
N ASP A 37 6.17 12.81 4.47
CA ASP A 37 7.08 12.17 5.42
C ASP A 37 8.54 12.25 4.97
N ALA A 38 8.84 12.12 3.66
CA ALA A 38 10.21 12.06 3.18
C ALA A 38 10.77 13.42 2.71
N LEU A 39 9.93 14.30 2.14
CA LEU A 39 10.37 15.62 1.64
C LEU A 39 9.91 16.80 2.49
N ASP A 40 9.08 16.58 3.52
CA ASP A 40 8.41 17.64 4.30
C ASP A 40 7.65 18.64 3.40
N GLU A 41 7.14 18.14 2.28
CA GLU A 41 6.38 18.91 1.29
C GLU A 41 4.87 18.78 1.51
N LYS A 42 4.12 19.77 1.03
CA LYS A 42 2.66 19.72 1.06
C LYS A 42 2.12 18.67 0.09
N PRO A 43 0.99 18.00 0.43
CA PRO A 43 0.30 17.09 -0.47
C PRO A 43 0.07 17.71 -1.84
N ALA A 44 0.24 16.91 -2.89
CA ALA A 44 0.00 17.38 -4.23
C ALA A 44 -1.52 17.37 -4.51
N GLY A 45 -1.98 18.39 -5.25
CA GLY A 45 -3.39 18.45 -5.66
C GLY A 45 -3.81 17.26 -6.52
N SER A 46 -2.90 16.77 -7.37
CA SER A 46 -3.06 15.63 -8.28
C SER A 46 -1.94 14.59 -8.08
N LEU A 47 -2.24 13.36 -8.48
CA LEU A 47 -1.36 12.21 -8.33
C LEU A 47 -0.09 12.34 -9.20
N GLU A 48 -0.28 12.79 -10.44
CA GLU A 48 0.79 12.93 -11.43
C GLU A 48 1.81 13.97 -11.00
N ASN A 49 1.33 15.10 -10.46
CA ASN A 49 2.19 16.15 -9.90
C ASN A 49 2.90 15.67 -8.62
N ALA A 50 2.31 14.75 -7.85
CA ALA A 50 3.01 14.16 -6.71
C ALA A 50 4.22 13.35 -7.18
N VAL A 51 4.01 12.50 -8.18
CA VAL A 51 5.03 11.61 -8.73
C VAL A 51 6.11 12.42 -9.43
N GLU A 52 5.76 13.41 -10.24
CA GLU A 52 6.71 14.28 -10.93
C GLU A 52 7.69 14.95 -9.95
N ARG A 53 7.19 15.46 -8.82
CA ARG A 53 8.03 16.07 -7.78
C ARG A 53 8.95 15.06 -7.11
N LEU A 54 8.41 13.89 -6.77
CA LEU A 54 9.19 12.81 -6.18
C LEU A 54 10.30 12.36 -7.13
N VAL A 55 9.97 12.11 -8.39
CA VAL A 55 10.93 11.71 -9.42
C VAL A 55 11.99 12.81 -9.61
N ALA A 56 11.59 14.08 -9.69
CA ALA A 56 12.53 15.19 -9.80
C ALA A 56 13.51 15.25 -8.62
N HIS A 57 13.03 15.03 -7.39
CA HIS A 57 13.87 15.01 -6.19
C HIS A 57 14.83 13.81 -6.18
N TYR A 58 14.29 12.59 -6.33
CA TYR A 58 15.06 11.35 -6.21
C TYR A 58 15.89 11.00 -7.45
N SER A 59 15.76 11.76 -8.53
CA SER A 59 16.69 11.74 -9.67
C SER A 59 18.00 12.47 -9.39
N SER A 60 18.04 13.34 -8.36
CA SER A 60 19.28 14.02 -7.95
C SER A 60 20.23 13.04 -7.25
N ASP A 61 21.54 13.14 -7.55
CA ASP A 61 22.56 12.31 -6.92
C ASP A 61 22.72 12.58 -5.42
N ASP A 62 22.33 13.79 -4.97
CA ASP A 62 22.39 14.21 -3.57
C ASP A 62 21.18 13.75 -2.74
N ALA A 63 20.16 13.16 -3.38
CA ALA A 63 19.00 12.66 -2.67
C ALA A 63 19.37 11.48 -1.76
N PHE A 64 18.73 11.45 -0.58
CA PHE A 64 18.84 10.35 0.37
C PHE A 64 18.24 9.07 -0.22
N HIS A 65 18.72 7.92 0.26
CA HIS A 65 18.18 6.64 -0.19
C HIS A 65 16.93 6.29 0.60
N LEU A 66 15.78 6.24 -0.07
CA LEU A 66 14.49 5.90 0.53
C LEU A 66 14.16 4.42 0.27
N VAL A 67 13.88 3.68 1.35
CA VAL A 67 13.38 2.30 1.27
C VAL A 67 11.88 2.27 1.54
N ILE A 68 11.10 1.91 0.54
CA ILE A 68 9.65 1.80 0.61
C ILE A 68 9.27 0.35 0.92
N PHE A 69 8.60 0.14 2.04
CA PHE A 69 7.98 -1.12 2.42
C PHE A 69 6.49 -1.07 2.11
N LEU A 70 6.04 -1.89 1.17
CA LEU A 70 4.66 -1.90 0.70
C LEU A 70 4.01 -3.27 0.89
N ASN A 71 3.10 -3.39 1.85
CA ASN A 71 2.34 -4.62 2.03
C ASN A 71 1.14 -4.67 1.07
N ASN A 72 0.95 -5.82 0.40
CA ASN A 72 -0.12 -6.10 -0.56
C ASN A 72 -0.12 -5.12 -1.74
N ILE A 73 0.94 -5.13 -2.54
CA ILE A 73 1.09 -4.28 -3.72
C ILE A 73 -0.03 -4.49 -4.77
N GLU A 74 -0.60 -5.69 -4.78
CA GLU A 74 -1.72 -6.10 -5.63
C GLU A 74 -3.09 -5.68 -5.09
N SER A 75 -3.14 -4.94 -3.99
CA SER A 75 -4.35 -4.31 -3.49
C SER A 75 -4.94 -3.35 -4.54
N ASN A 76 -6.26 -3.16 -4.47
CA ASN A 76 -6.96 -2.25 -5.41
C ASN A 76 -6.50 -0.79 -5.26
N CYS A 77 -5.90 -0.45 -4.11
CA CYS A 77 -5.35 0.86 -3.78
C CYS A 77 -4.26 1.30 -4.78
N ILE A 78 -3.36 0.41 -5.16
CA ILE A 78 -2.16 0.75 -5.96
C ILE A 78 -2.26 0.20 -7.38
N ALA A 79 -3.10 -0.82 -7.61
CA ALA A 79 -3.25 -1.47 -8.91
C ALA A 79 -3.55 -0.52 -10.08
N ARG A 80 -4.22 0.63 -9.82
CA ARG A 80 -4.55 1.62 -10.87
C ARG A 80 -3.38 2.55 -11.22
N SER A 81 -2.38 2.62 -10.36
CA SER A 81 -1.30 3.62 -10.40
C SER A 81 0.06 2.92 -10.39
N LEU A 82 0.10 1.68 -10.92
CA LEU A 82 1.31 0.88 -11.01
C LEU A 82 2.34 1.52 -11.94
N ASP A 83 1.92 2.13 -13.04
CA ASP A 83 2.83 2.86 -13.95
C ASP A 83 3.58 3.97 -13.21
N LEU A 84 2.86 4.73 -12.38
CA LEU A 84 3.44 5.81 -11.56
C LEU A 84 4.35 5.27 -10.46
N LEU A 85 3.98 4.13 -9.86
CA LEU A 85 4.85 3.45 -8.88
C LEU A 85 6.14 2.96 -9.56
N VAL A 86 6.04 2.41 -10.77
CA VAL A 86 7.20 1.94 -11.53
C VAL A 86 8.11 3.12 -11.86
N GLU A 87 7.54 4.22 -12.37
CA GLU A 87 8.29 5.45 -12.65
C GLU A 87 9.08 5.90 -11.42
N LEU A 88 8.44 5.97 -10.26
CA LEU A 88 9.10 6.31 -9.01
C LEU A 88 10.23 5.33 -8.64
N VAL A 89 9.96 4.02 -8.67
CA VAL A 89 10.91 2.98 -8.22
C VAL A 89 12.09 2.80 -9.18
N THR A 90 11.97 3.25 -10.43
CA THR A 90 13.12 3.28 -11.34
C THR A 90 14.19 4.30 -10.96
N CYS A 91 13.89 5.23 -10.05
CA CYS A 91 14.90 6.12 -9.48
C CYS A 91 15.92 5.33 -8.66
N LYS A 92 17.22 5.51 -8.92
CA LYS A 92 18.30 4.76 -8.24
C LYS A 92 18.34 4.92 -6.72
N LYS A 93 17.74 6.01 -6.22
CA LYS A 93 17.69 6.35 -4.79
C LYS A 93 16.47 5.77 -4.07
N ILE A 94 15.62 5.02 -4.77
CA ILE A 94 14.43 4.39 -4.20
C ILE A 94 14.57 2.89 -4.31
N SER A 95 14.40 2.20 -3.18
CA SER A 95 14.28 0.74 -3.14
C SER A 95 12.88 0.36 -2.71
N LEU A 96 12.25 -0.57 -3.44
CA LEU A 96 10.94 -1.12 -3.10
C LEU A 96 11.07 -2.52 -2.53
N VAL A 97 10.51 -2.73 -1.35
CA VAL A 97 10.26 -4.05 -0.76
C VAL A 97 8.76 -4.24 -0.67
N ALA A 98 8.22 -5.21 -1.40
CA ALA A 98 6.79 -5.43 -1.47
C ALA A 98 6.39 -6.86 -1.11
N THR A 99 5.15 -7.04 -0.61
CA THR A 99 4.52 -8.37 -0.47
C THR A 99 3.42 -8.56 -1.49
N ILE A 100 3.23 -9.82 -1.88
CA ILE A 100 2.18 -10.28 -2.78
C ILE A 100 1.50 -11.49 -2.15
N ASP A 101 0.19 -11.39 -1.91
CA ASP A 101 -0.57 -12.47 -1.27
C ASP A 101 -1.66 -13.05 -2.18
N LYS A 102 -2.16 -12.30 -3.17
CA LYS A 102 -3.09 -12.87 -4.16
C LYS A 102 -2.34 -13.79 -5.14
N ILE A 103 -2.97 -14.93 -5.45
CA ILE A 103 -2.49 -15.88 -6.47
C ILE A 103 -2.23 -15.19 -7.82
N TYR A 104 -3.07 -14.22 -8.18
CA TYR A 104 -2.94 -13.46 -9.42
C TYR A 104 -2.09 -12.19 -9.30
N GLY A 105 -1.44 -11.95 -8.15
CA GLY A 105 -0.66 -10.73 -7.93
C GLY A 105 0.52 -10.59 -8.89
N ALA A 106 1.08 -11.70 -9.39
CA ALA A 106 2.10 -11.68 -10.44
C ALA A 106 1.60 -11.12 -11.78
N PHE A 107 0.28 -11.14 -12.01
CA PHE A 107 -0.36 -10.54 -13.20
C PHE A 107 -0.69 -9.06 -13.01
N ALA A 108 -0.44 -8.48 -11.81
CA ALA A 108 -0.60 -7.05 -11.62
C ALA A 108 0.34 -6.24 -12.53
N PHE A 109 1.52 -6.80 -12.82
CA PHE A 109 2.53 -6.17 -13.66
C PHE A 109 2.51 -6.72 -15.09
N ASP A 110 2.61 -5.83 -16.06
CA ASP A 110 2.91 -6.21 -17.44
C ASP A 110 4.41 -6.55 -17.64
N GLN A 111 4.77 -6.95 -18.85
CA GLN A 111 6.15 -7.33 -19.15
C GLN A 111 7.13 -6.14 -19.13
N CYS A 112 6.69 -4.95 -19.52
CA CYS A 112 7.49 -3.74 -19.53
C CYS A 112 7.81 -3.29 -18.10
N GLN A 113 6.79 -3.24 -17.24
CA GLN A 113 6.90 -2.91 -15.83
C GLN A 113 7.80 -3.91 -15.09
N ARG A 114 7.64 -5.21 -15.33
CA ARG A 114 8.52 -6.23 -14.74
C ARG A 114 9.99 -6.07 -15.16
N SER A 115 10.22 -5.69 -16.42
CA SER A 115 11.58 -5.44 -16.91
C SER A 115 12.23 -4.22 -16.27
N GLN A 116 11.44 -3.25 -15.81
CA GLN A 116 11.92 -2.05 -15.14
C GLN A 116 12.15 -2.27 -13.64
N LEU A 117 11.28 -3.05 -12.99
CA LEU A 117 11.27 -3.23 -11.53
C LEU A 117 12.34 -4.18 -10.98
N ASN A 118 13.12 -4.87 -11.82
CA ASN A 118 14.25 -5.72 -11.43
C ASN A 118 14.00 -6.58 -10.16
N PHE A 119 12.81 -7.18 -10.05
CA PHE A 119 12.41 -7.85 -8.83
C PHE A 119 13.26 -9.08 -8.51
N ILE A 120 13.62 -9.20 -7.24
CA ILE A 120 14.17 -10.42 -6.66
C ILE A 120 13.05 -11.05 -5.83
N SER A 121 12.55 -12.20 -6.28
CA SER A 121 11.49 -12.93 -5.58
C SER A 121 12.11 -13.81 -4.49
N ILE A 122 11.60 -13.68 -3.26
CA ILE A 122 12.05 -14.47 -2.11
C ILE A 122 10.85 -15.21 -1.55
N GLU A 123 10.96 -16.54 -1.45
CA GLU A 123 9.94 -17.36 -0.82
C GLU A 123 9.92 -17.12 0.68
N THR A 124 8.81 -16.57 1.17
CA THR A 124 8.60 -16.26 2.60
C THR A 124 7.24 -16.79 3.07
N ALA A 125 6.93 -18.04 2.72
CA ALA A 125 5.69 -18.68 3.14
C ALA A 125 5.64 -18.84 4.67
N THR A 126 4.72 -18.13 5.32
CA THR A 126 4.48 -18.26 6.76
C THR A 126 3.09 -18.84 7.01
N PHE A 127 2.93 -19.56 8.13
CA PHE A 127 1.63 -20.08 8.58
C PHE A 127 0.89 -19.11 9.50
N MET A 128 1.32 -17.84 9.57
CA MET A 128 0.64 -16.85 10.40
C MET A 128 -0.72 -16.48 9.77
N PRO A 129 -1.79 -16.35 10.57
CA PRO A 129 -3.09 -15.97 10.05
C PRO A 129 -3.11 -14.51 9.59
N TYR A 130 -3.84 -14.23 8.51
CA TYR A 130 -4.08 -12.89 7.95
C TYR A 130 -5.04 -12.04 8.81
N VAL A 131 -4.68 -11.84 10.08
CA VAL A 131 -5.55 -11.20 11.09
C VAL A 131 -5.83 -9.74 10.77
N HIS A 132 -4.91 -9.03 10.12
CA HIS A 132 -5.03 -7.59 9.85
C HIS A 132 -5.62 -7.33 8.47
N GLU A 133 -5.18 -8.10 7.48
CA GLU A 133 -5.53 -8.01 6.07
C GLU A 133 -6.98 -8.43 5.81
N THR A 134 -7.54 -9.32 6.66
CA THR A 134 -8.93 -9.79 6.55
C THR A 134 -9.90 -9.13 7.53
N LYS A 135 -9.48 -8.09 8.27
CA LYS A 135 -10.39 -7.35 9.20
C LYS A 135 -11.50 -6.62 8.47
N SER A 136 -11.28 -6.25 7.21
CA SER A 136 -12.29 -5.61 6.39
C SER A 136 -13.51 -6.52 6.29
N GLY A 137 -14.71 -5.93 6.43
CA GLY A 137 -15.99 -6.63 6.44
C GLY A 137 -16.37 -7.26 5.10
N HIS A 138 -15.40 -7.77 4.35
CA HIS A 138 -15.54 -8.33 3.02
C HIS A 138 -15.97 -9.80 3.04
N SER A 139 -15.76 -10.52 4.16
CA SER A 139 -16.23 -11.90 4.31
C SER A 139 -17.76 -11.97 4.40
N ILE A 140 -18.34 -13.05 3.89
CA ILE A 140 -19.78 -13.30 3.91
C ILE A 140 -20.32 -13.21 5.35
N TRP A 141 -19.57 -13.75 6.31
CA TRP A 141 -19.94 -13.80 7.72
C TRP A 141 -19.81 -12.44 8.42
N ALA A 142 -18.83 -11.61 8.04
CA ALA A 142 -18.74 -10.24 8.54
C ALA A 142 -19.89 -9.37 8.00
N LYS A 143 -20.27 -9.55 6.73
CA LYS A 143 -21.41 -8.85 6.11
C LYS A 143 -22.75 -9.26 6.72
N SER A 144 -22.92 -10.53 7.10
CA SER A 144 -24.15 -11.01 7.72
C SER A 144 -24.29 -10.54 9.18
N ALA A 145 -23.18 -10.45 9.93
CA ALA A 145 -23.17 -9.94 11.31
C ALA A 145 -23.73 -8.50 11.42
N GLY A 146 -23.43 -7.63 10.44
CA GLY A 146 -23.99 -6.27 10.40
C GLY A 146 -25.48 -6.18 10.02
N LYS A 147 -26.04 -7.19 9.33
CA LYS A 147 -27.47 -7.23 8.96
C LYS A 147 -28.36 -7.85 10.02
N ILE A 148 -27.82 -8.70 10.90
CA ILE A 148 -28.59 -9.37 11.96
C ILE A 148 -29.07 -8.39 13.04
N GLY A 149 -28.49 -7.18 13.14
CA GLY A 149 -28.93 -6.13 14.07
C GLY A 149 -30.16 -5.30 13.62
N ASN A 150 -30.63 -5.45 12.38
CA ASN A 150 -31.73 -4.65 11.81
C ASN A 150 -33.02 -5.47 11.59
N PHE A 151 -33.26 -6.50 12.40
CA PHE A 151 -34.62 -7.05 12.52
C PHE A 151 -35.47 -6.04 13.29
N THR A 152 -36.16 -5.20 12.52
CA THR A 152 -37.46 -4.57 12.81
C THR A 152 -37.91 -4.67 14.27
N LYS A 153 -37.79 -3.56 15.00
CA LYS A 153 -38.68 -3.29 16.14
C LYS A 153 -40.12 -3.40 15.61
N PHE A 154 -40.84 -4.45 16.00
CA PHE A 154 -42.28 -4.50 15.77
C PHE A 154 -42.90 -3.28 16.45
N PRO A 155 -43.77 -2.52 15.76
CA PRO A 155 -44.50 -1.46 16.42
C PRO A 155 -45.44 -2.10 17.46
N VAL A 156 -45.16 -1.87 18.73
CA VAL A 156 -46.11 -2.15 19.81
C VAL A 156 -47.23 -1.13 19.65
N THR A 157 -48.33 -1.55 19.01
CA THR A 157 -49.58 -0.82 19.03
C THR A 157 -50.17 -0.95 20.43
N ASN A 158 -49.92 0.05 21.28
CA ASN A 158 -50.77 0.29 22.43
C ASN A 158 -52.16 0.68 21.90
N LYS A 159 -53.11 -0.25 21.99
CA LYS A 159 -54.53 0.09 21.96
C LYS A 159 -55.03 0.19 23.39
N GLU A 160 -55.50 1.38 23.72
CA GLU A 160 -56.38 1.67 24.86
C GLU A 160 -57.69 0.87 24.77
#